data_AF-A0A2G9R934-F1
#
_entry.id   AF-A0A2G9R934-F1
#
_cell.length_a   1.000
_cell.length_b   1.000
_cell.length_c   1.000
_cell.angle_alpha   90.00
_cell.angle_beta   90.00
_cell.angle_gamma   90.00
#
_symmetry.space_group_name_H-M   'P 1'
#
loop_
_entity.id
_entity.type
_entity.pdbx_description
1 polymer ?
#
loop_
_entity_poly.entity_id
_entity_poly.type
_entity_poly.pdbx_seq_one_letter_code
_entity_poly.pdbx_strand_id
1 'polypeptide(L)' 'MFSFLTSVFQISEKYGIPVEKIVKIYKKSKKGILVNMDDNIIEHYSNEDTFILHVESMVEQGFKITLTEI' A
#
# COMPACT_ATOMS: atom_id res chain seq x y z
N MET A 1 8.94 16.97 2.14
CA MET A 1 8.84 16.21 3.40
C MET A 1 7.39 15.98 3.86
N PHE A 2 6.40 15.97 2.95
CA PHE A 2 4.98 15.76 3.29
C PHE A 2 4.27 14.71 2.42
N SER A 3 4.96 14.13 1.44
CA SER A 3 4.35 13.25 0.43
C SER A 3 4.10 11.83 0.92
N PHE A 4 4.72 11.42 2.02
CA PHE A 4 4.67 10.03 2.53
C PHE A 4 3.34 9.66 3.20
N LEU A 5 2.82 10.59 4.00
CA LEU A 5 1.63 10.35 4.83
C LEU A 5 0.35 10.28 3.99
N THR A 6 0.30 10.98 2.86
CA THR A 6 -0.91 11.11 2.05
C THR A 6 -1.37 9.79 1.43
N SER A 7 -0.48 8.92 0.94
CA SER A 7 -0.90 7.69 0.25
C SER A 7 -1.37 6.61 1.23
N VAL A 8 -0.65 6.40 2.34
CA VAL A 8 -1.00 5.37 3.32
C VAL A 8 -2.22 5.80 4.15
N PHE A 9 -2.32 7.08 4.49
CA PHE A 9 -3.48 7.62 5.19
C PHE A 9 -4.76 7.49 4.36
N GLN A 10 -4.70 7.74 3.06
CA GLN A 10 -5.86 7.54 2.17
C GLN A 10 -6.31 6.09 2.10
N ILE A 11 -5.39 5.12 2.08
CA ILE A 11 -5.77 3.70 2.12
C ILE A 11 -6.38 3.36 3.49
N SER A 12 -5.82 3.89 4.57
CA SER A 12 -6.39 3.77 5.92
C SER A 12 -7.82 4.32 5.99
N GLU A 13 -8.07 5.53 5.50
CA GLU A 13 -9.40 6.15 5.50
C GLU A 13 -10.39 5.40 4.62
N LYS A 14 -9.99 4.99 3.41
CA LYS A 14 -10.87 4.30 2.46
C LYS A 14 -11.31 2.92 2.94
N TYR A 15 -10.45 2.22 3.66
CA TYR A 15 -10.71 0.85 4.12
C TYR A 15 -10.98 0.75 5.63
N GLY A 16 -10.92 1.85 6.37
CA GLY A 16 -11.12 1.89 7.82
C GLY A 16 -10.03 1.18 8.62
N ILE A 17 -8.80 1.13 8.09
CA ILE A 17 -7.68 0.37 8.66
C ILE A 17 -6.69 1.33 9.30
N PRO A 18 -6.37 1.22 10.60
CA PRO A 18 -5.37 2.08 11.21
C PRO A 18 -4.02 1.96 10.49
N VAL A 19 -3.39 3.09 10.17
CA VAL A 19 -2.07 3.14 9.52
C VAL A 19 -1.03 2.33 10.29
N GLU A 20 -1.08 2.37 11.62
CA GLU A 20 -0.23 1.60 12.53
C GLU A 20 -0.37 0.07 12.38
N LYS A 21 -1.52 -0.40 11.86
CA LYS A 21 -1.74 -1.81 11.59
C LYS A 21 -1.31 -2.20 10.19
N ILE A 22 -0.96 -1.26 9.32
CA ILE A 22 -0.43 -1.58 7.98
C ILE A 22 1.04 -1.94 8.15
N VAL A 23 1.33 -3.24 8.08
CA VAL A 23 2.68 -3.76 8.36
C VAL A 23 3.47 -4.07 7.11
N LYS A 24 2.79 -4.29 5.98
CA LYS A 24 3.43 -4.64 4.70
C LYS A 24 2.66 -4.04 3.54
N ILE A 25 3.38 -3.44 2.61
CA ILE A 25 2.83 -2.93 1.35
C ILE A 25 3.61 -3.56 0.21
N TYR A 26 2.92 -4.10 -0.78
CA TYR A 26 3.50 -4.68 -1.98
C TYR A 26 2.98 -3.98 -3.23
N LYS A 27 3.78 -3.93 -4.28
CA LYS A 27 3.37 -3.49 -5.61
C LYS A 27 3.54 -4.64 -6.59
N LYS A 28 2.45 -5.03 -7.25
CA LYS A 28 2.46 -5.94 -8.38
C LYS A 28 2.41 -5.14 -9.68
N SER A 29 3.42 -5.30 -10.52
CA SER A 29 3.45 -4.66 -11.84
C SER A 29 2.66 -5.43 -12.89
N LYS A 30 2.35 -4.81 -14.04
CA LYS A 30 1.68 -5.48 -15.18
C LYS A 30 2.43 -6.72 -15.67
N LYS A 31 3.75 -6.75 -15.47
CA LYS A 31 4.61 -7.91 -15.79
C LYS A 31 4.48 -9.05 -14.77
N GLY A 32 3.66 -8.90 -13.75
CA GLY A 32 3.45 -9.88 -12.67
C GLY A 32 4.49 -9.81 -11.55
N ILE A 33 5.46 -8.90 -11.62
CA ILE A 33 6.52 -8.78 -10.61
C ILE A 33 5.95 -8.13 -9.35
N LEU A 34 6.07 -8.83 -8.22
CA LEU A 34 5.74 -8.33 -6.89
C LEU A 34 6.99 -7.72 -6.26
N VAL A 35 6.90 -6.45 -5.87
CA VAL A 35 7.96 -5.69 -5.22
C VAL A 35 7.49 -5.34 -3.81
N ASN A 36 8.33 -5.58 -2.80
CA ASN A 36 8.06 -5.09 -1.46
C ASN A 36 8.25 -3.57 -1.47
N MET A 37 7.23 -2.84 -1.04
CA MET A 37 7.28 -1.39 -0.93
C MET A 37 7.76 -1.09 0.49
N ASP A 38 9.07 -0.97 0.66
CA ASP A 38 9.66 -0.46 1.89
C ASP A 38 9.42 1.05 2.00
N ASP A 39 9.69 1.62 3.18
CA ASP A 39 9.39 3.03 3.47
C ASP A 39 10.04 4.00 2.48
N ASN A 40 11.21 3.69 1.91
CA ASN A 40 11.84 4.57 0.91
C ASN A 40 11.14 4.55 -0.47
N ILE A 41 10.38 3.51 -0.80
CA ILE A 41 9.76 3.35 -2.13
C ILE A 41 8.35 3.97 -2.16
N ILE A 42 7.64 3.94 -1.03
CA ILE A 42 6.32 4.55 -0.87
C ILE A 42 6.40 6.10 -1.03
N GLU A 43 7.54 6.73 -0.70
CA GLU A 43 7.76 8.19 -0.77
C GLU A 43 7.56 8.82 -2.14
N HIS A 44 7.72 8.05 -3.20
CA HIS A 44 7.61 8.55 -4.57
C HIS A 44 6.37 8.02 -5.30
N TYR A 45 5.50 7.29 -4.61
CA TYR A 45 4.33 6.65 -5.21
C TYR A 45 3.05 7.44 -4.93
N SER A 46 2.70 8.34 -5.85
CA SER A 46 1.52 9.22 -5.79
C SER A 46 0.51 9.00 -6.92
N ASN A 47 0.57 7.90 -7.66
CA ASN A 47 -0.37 7.65 -8.76
C ASN A 47 -1.55 6.78 -8.30
N GLU A 48 -2.70 7.41 -8.08
CA GLU A 48 -3.93 6.77 -7.63
C GLU A 48 -4.76 6.15 -8.77
N ASP A 49 -4.51 6.53 -10.02
CA ASP A 49 -5.34 6.19 -11.19
C ASP A 49 -4.95 4.90 -11.96
N THR A 50 -4.07 4.05 -11.42
CA THR A 50 -3.54 2.88 -12.18
C THR A 50 -3.49 1.56 -11.41
N PHE A 51 -4.02 1.52 -10.18
CA PHE A 51 -3.82 0.37 -9.29
C PHE A 51 -5.11 -0.18 -8.69
N ILE A 52 -5.24 -1.50 -8.68
CA ILE A 52 -6.20 -2.23 -7.86
C ILE A 52 -5.56 -2.52 -6.50
N LEU A 53 -6.22 -2.08 -5.44
CA LEU A 53 -5.80 -2.32 -4.06
C LEU A 53 -6.40 -3.62 -3.52
N HIS A 54 -5.54 -4.51 -3.06
CA HIS A 54 -5.91 -5.71 -2.30
C HIS A 54 -5.43 -5.56 -0.86
N VAL A 55 -6.36 -5.71 0.10
CA VAL A 55 -6.06 -5.68 1.52
C VAL A 55 -6.32 -7.06 2.11
N GLU A 56 -5.32 -7.63 2.77
CA GLU A 56 -5.41 -8.92 3.45
C GLU A 56 -5.09 -8.72 4.95
N SER A 57 -5.99 -9.19 5.83
CA SER A 57 -5.73 -9.23 7.26
C SER A 57 -4.77 -10.36 7.60
N MET A 58 -3.65 -10.06 8.25
CA MET A 58 -2.73 -11.06 8.78
C MET A 58 -3.18 -11.42 10.21
N VAL A 59 -3.26 -12.72 10.50
CA VAL A 59 -3.90 -13.29 11.71
C VAL A 59 -3.30 -12.78 13.02
N GLU A 60 -2.05 -12.29 13.04
CA GLU A 60 -1.38 -11.95 14.31
C GLU A 60 -0.84 -10.52 14.45
N GLN A 61 -0.54 -9.76 13.38
CA GLN A 61 0.19 -8.48 13.56
C GLN A 61 -0.16 -7.33 12.59
N GLY A 62 -1.18 -7.44 11.74
CA GLY A 62 -1.60 -6.27 10.94
C GLY A 62 -2.25 -6.60 9.60
N PHE A 63 -2.25 -5.63 8.70
CA PHE A 63 -2.78 -5.71 7.35
C PHE A 63 -1.63 -5.67 6.34
N LYS A 64 -1.75 -6.52 5.33
CA LYS A 64 -0.91 -6.54 4.15
C LYS A 64 -1.69 -5.89 3.01
N ILE A 65 -1.10 -4.89 2.38
CA ILE A 65 -1.69 -4.20 1.23
C ILE A 65 -0.90 -4.58 -0.03
N THR A 66 -1.59 -4.85 -1.14
CA THR A 66 -0.98 -5.10 -2.45
C THR A 66 -1.61 -4.18 -3.49
N LEU A 67 -0.80 -3.33 -4.11
CA LEU A 67 -1.18 -2.45 -5.22
C LEU A 67 -0.89 -3.18 -6.55
N THR A 68 -1.90 -3.51 -7.33
CA THR A 68 -1.75 -4.21 -8.61
C THR A 68 -1.97 -3.27 -9.78
N GLU A 69 -0.95 -3.05 -10.61
CA GLU A 69 -1.09 -2.29 -11.85
C GLU A 69 -2.03 -2.99 -12.84
N ILE A 70 -2.97 -2.23 -13.40
CA ILE A 70 -3.84 -2.61 -14.52
C ILE A 70 -3.37 -1.99 -15.84
#